data_AF-A0A954BPE0-F1
#
_entry.id   AF-A0A954BPE0-F1
#
_cell.length_a   1.000
_cell.length_b   1.000
_cell.length_c   1.000
_cell.angle_alpha   90.00
_cell.angle_beta   90.00
_cell.angle_gamma   90.00
#
_symmetry.space_group_name_H-M   'P 1'
#
loop_
_entity.id
_entity.type
_entity.pdbx_description
1 polymer ?
#
loop_
_entity_poly.entity_id
_entity_poly.type
_entity_poly.pdbx_seq_one_letter_code
_entity_poly.pdbx_strand_id
1 'polypeptide(L)'
;MKILFSTCIYFAIFSSYCGIAAAQMSNHEAAQGLRELYFELQSFRYTTHFHSVGFGRCCEYSQWRDQVEYVDGQVDRRQFYAEFGFSPRELISIGLVYTLNLGVDDDISAYSDEQIRQGLGID
;
A
#
# COMPACT_ATOMS: atom_id res chain seq x y z
N MET A 1 -27.68 -33.86 -46.94
CA MET A 1 -27.04 -34.91 -46.12
C MET A 1 -25.57 -34.54 -45.93
N LYS A 2 -25.14 -34.39 -44.66
CA LYS A 2 -23.76 -34.39 -44.12
C LYS A 2 -22.73 -33.31 -44.57
N ILE A 3 -22.57 -32.35 -43.65
CA ILE A 3 -21.41 -31.58 -43.15
C ILE A 3 -20.02 -32.14 -43.49
N LEU A 4 -19.02 -31.27 -43.77
CA LEU A 4 -17.78 -31.16 -42.98
C LEU A 4 -16.90 -29.92 -43.29
N PHE A 5 -16.43 -29.32 -42.19
CA PHE A 5 -15.58 -28.15 -42.00
C PHE A 5 -14.16 -28.34 -42.52
N SER A 6 -13.58 -27.31 -43.16
CA SER A 6 -12.14 -27.01 -43.26
C SER A 6 -12.03 -25.76 -44.14
N THR A 7 -11.54 -24.59 -43.76
CA THR A 7 -10.44 -24.21 -42.86
C THR A 7 -10.70 -22.78 -42.41
N CYS A 8 -10.84 -22.59 -41.09
CA CYS A 8 -10.74 -21.28 -40.47
C CYS A 8 -9.28 -20.76 -40.52
N ILE A 9 -9.17 -19.43 -40.41
CA ILE A 9 -8.00 -18.68 -39.92
C ILE A 9 -6.93 -18.33 -40.97
N TYR A 10 -7.26 -17.35 -41.80
CA TYR A 10 -6.34 -16.24 -42.13
C TYR A 10 -7.01 -14.94 -41.70
N PHE A 11 -7.35 -14.83 -40.42
CA PHE A 11 -7.85 -13.58 -39.84
C PHE A 11 -6.70 -12.87 -39.14
N ALA A 12 -6.34 -11.72 -39.71
CA ALA A 12 -5.76 -10.57 -39.06
C ALA A 12 -5.38 -10.76 -37.57
N ILE A 13 -4.12 -11.09 -37.30
CA ILE A 13 -3.54 -10.84 -35.98
C ILE A 13 -3.08 -9.38 -35.98
N PHE A 14 -4.05 -8.46 -36.04
CA PHE A 14 -3.89 -7.19 -35.37
C PHE A 14 -3.65 -7.55 -33.92
N SER A 15 -2.45 -7.25 -33.43
CA SER A 15 -2.07 -7.37 -32.03
C SER A 15 -3.14 -6.68 -31.21
N SER A 16 -4.06 -7.49 -30.68
CA SER A 16 -4.90 -7.11 -29.56
C SER A 16 -3.90 -6.90 -28.44
N TYR A 17 -3.45 -5.65 -28.29
CA TYR A 17 -2.99 -5.15 -27.02
C TYR A 17 -4.13 -5.45 -26.06
N CYS A 18 -4.06 -6.60 -25.42
CA CYS A 18 -4.80 -6.89 -24.22
C CYS A 18 -4.21 -5.92 -23.19
N GLY A 19 -4.64 -4.66 -23.27
CA GLY A 19 -4.53 -3.69 -22.21
C GLY A 19 -5.43 -4.20 -21.12
N ILE A 20 -4.93 -5.18 -20.37
CA ILE A 20 -5.45 -5.47 -19.05
C ILE A 20 -5.02 -4.24 -18.25
N ALA A 21 -5.86 -3.20 -18.26
CA ALA A 21 -5.76 -2.15 -17.27
C ALA A 21 -5.83 -2.88 -15.93
N ALA A 22 -4.70 -2.96 -15.22
CA ALA A 22 -4.69 -3.49 -13.86
C ALA A 22 -5.78 -2.71 -13.11
N ALA A 23 -6.77 -3.42 -12.58
CA ALA A 23 -7.87 -2.78 -11.87
C ALA A 23 -7.26 -2.05 -10.68
N GLN A 24 -7.30 -0.72 -10.74
CA GLN A 24 -6.74 0.14 -9.71
C GLN A 24 -7.63 0.05 -8.46
N MET A 25 -7.03 -0.11 -7.29
CA MET A 25 -7.76 -0.18 -6.02
C MET A 25 -8.47 1.17 -5.79
N SER A 26 -9.69 1.14 -5.27
CA SER A 26 -10.37 2.39 -4.90
C SER A 26 -9.67 3.06 -3.72
N ASN A 27 -9.68 4.39 -3.62
CA ASN A 27 -9.03 5.08 -2.50
C ASN A 27 -9.63 4.69 -1.14
N HIS A 28 -10.94 4.44 -1.06
CA HIS A 28 -11.58 3.98 0.18
C HIS A 28 -11.13 2.58 0.60
N GLU A 29 -11.00 1.65 -0.36
CA GLU A 29 -10.47 0.30 -0.07
C GLU A 29 -9.00 0.39 0.38
N ALA A 30 -8.20 1.24 -0.27
CA ALA A 30 -6.83 1.52 0.15
C ALA A 30 -6.77 2.13 1.56
N ALA A 31 -7.65 3.06 1.90
CA ALA A 31 -7.73 3.65 3.23
C ALA A 31 -8.11 2.60 4.30
N GLN A 32 -9.02 1.67 3.99
CA GLN A 32 -9.32 0.55 4.89
C GLN A 32 -8.08 -0.33 5.12
N GLY A 33 -7.35 -0.70 4.07
CA GLY A 33 -6.10 -1.47 4.20
C GLY A 33 -5.02 -0.71 4.98
N LEU A 34 -4.87 0.60 4.76
CA LEU A 34 -3.93 1.43 5.51
C LEU A 34 -4.31 1.59 6.98
N ARG A 35 -5.60 1.56 7.31
CA ARG A 35 -6.06 1.54 8.71
C ARG A 35 -5.61 0.27 9.43
N GLU A 36 -5.67 -0.88 8.78
CA GLU A 36 -5.17 -2.15 9.35
C GLU A 36 -3.64 -2.07 9.54
N LEU A 37 -2.92 -1.64 8.50
CA LEU A 37 -1.45 -1.49 8.55
C LEU A 37 -1.01 -0.47 9.61
N TYR A 38 -1.78 0.59 9.83
CA TYR A 38 -1.53 1.55 10.91
C TYR A 38 -1.60 0.86 12.27
N PHE A 39 -2.66 0.10 12.55
CA PHE A 39 -2.78 -0.58 13.84
C PHE A 39 -1.70 -1.65 14.05
N GLU A 40 -1.31 -2.34 12.98
CA GLU A 40 -0.16 -3.24 13.03
C GLU A 40 1.11 -2.49 13.42
N LEU A 41 1.41 -1.35 12.79
CA LEU A 41 2.54 -0.51 13.15
C LEU A 41 2.49 -0.10 14.63
N GLN A 42 1.34 0.38 15.11
CA GLN A 42 1.16 0.74 16.51
C GLN A 42 1.37 -0.46 17.46
N SER A 43 1.06 -1.68 17.02
CA SER A 43 1.26 -2.88 17.83
C SER A 43 2.73 -3.26 18.01
N PHE A 44 3.58 -2.98 17.01
CA PHE A 44 5.00 -3.33 17.08
C PHE A 44 5.95 -2.14 17.30
N ARG A 45 5.46 -0.88 17.28
CA ARG A 45 6.29 0.33 17.38
C ARG A 45 7.18 0.39 18.62
N TYR A 46 6.82 -0.27 19.72
CA TYR A 46 7.60 -0.30 20.97
C TYR A 46 8.39 -1.60 21.18
N THR A 47 8.38 -2.52 20.22
CA THR A 47 9.02 -3.82 20.40
C THR A 47 10.53 -3.73 20.18
N THR A 48 11.31 -4.34 21.07
CA THR A 48 12.77 -4.40 20.93
C THR A 48 13.20 -5.08 19.63
N HIS A 49 12.45 -6.07 19.16
CA HIS A 49 12.74 -6.73 17.89
C HIS A 49 12.65 -5.74 16.72
N PHE A 50 11.56 -4.96 16.64
CA PHE A 50 11.39 -3.93 15.62
C PHE A 50 12.50 -2.87 15.66
N HIS A 51 12.90 -2.39 16.83
CA HIS A 51 14.00 -1.42 16.95
C HIS A 51 15.35 -1.98 16.53
N SER A 52 15.55 -3.29 16.70
CA SER A 52 16.79 -3.98 16.34
C SER A 52 16.94 -4.20 14.84
N VAL A 53 15.84 -4.54 14.15
CA VAL A 53 15.90 -4.99 12.74
C VAL A 53 15.23 -4.03 11.74
N GLY A 54 14.34 -3.16 12.22
CA GLY A 54 13.53 -2.26 11.41
C GLY A 54 12.85 -2.96 10.23
N PHE A 55 12.75 -2.27 9.09
CA PHE A 55 12.23 -2.83 7.83
C PHE A 55 13.29 -3.61 7.02
N GLY A 56 14.31 -4.17 7.68
CA GLY A 56 15.31 -5.01 7.05
C GLY A 56 14.71 -6.27 6.40
N ARG A 57 15.36 -6.80 5.36
CA ARG A 57 14.83 -7.91 4.52
C ARG A 57 14.54 -9.23 5.24
N CYS A 58 14.98 -9.40 6.48
CA CYS A 58 14.97 -10.69 7.18
C CYS A 58 13.72 -10.96 8.04
N CYS A 59 12.78 -10.01 8.15
CA CYS A 59 11.74 -10.05 9.18
C CYS A 59 10.34 -9.68 8.69
N GLU A 60 9.34 -9.96 9.52
CA GLU A 60 7.92 -9.63 9.33
C GLU A 60 7.68 -8.16 8.96
N TYR A 61 8.51 -7.25 9.47
CA TYR A 61 8.35 -5.82 9.20
C TYR A 61 8.67 -5.44 7.74
N SER A 62 9.52 -6.20 7.02
CA SER A 62 9.68 -5.96 5.59
C SER A 62 8.42 -6.32 4.82
N GLN A 63 7.70 -7.37 5.24
CA GLN A 63 6.42 -7.72 4.61
C GLN A 63 5.38 -6.62 4.85
N TRP A 64 5.32 -6.08 6.07
CA TRP A 64 4.49 -4.93 6.39
C TRP A 64 4.82 -3.72 5.49
N ARG A 65 6.11 -3.39 5.31
CA ARG A 65 6.52 -2.29 4.42
C ARG A 65 6.07 -2.55 2.98
N ASP A 66 6.31 -3.76 2.48
CA ASP A 66 5.95 -4.14 1.11
C ASP A 66 4.43 -4.08 0.88
N GLN A 67 3.61 -4.33 1.91
CA GLN A 67 2.15 -4.13 1.86
C GLN A 67 1.78 -2.65 1.75
N VAL A 68 2.43 -1.76 2.51
CA VAL A 68 2.21 -0.30 2.37
C VAL A 68 2.62 0.18 0.98
N GLU A 69 3.77 -0.28 0.47
CA GLU A 69 4.24 0.06 -0.89
C GLU A 69 3.31 -0.48 -1.98
N TYR A 70 2.74 -1.67 -1.77
CA TYR A 70 1.72 -2.22 -2.65
C TYR A 70 0.50 -1.29 -2.71
N VAL A 71 -0.07 -0.89 -1.57
CA VAL A 71 -1.22 0.03 -1.52
C VAL A 71 -0.89 1.37 -2.17
N ASP A 72 0.28 1.95 -1.89
CA ASP A 72 0.77 3.18 -2.55
C ASP A 72 0.85 3.03 -4.09
N GLY A 73 1.18 1.84 -4.58
CA GLY A 73 1.24 1.53 -6.00
C GLY A 73 -0.12 1.30 -6.65
N GLN A 74 -1.18 1.05 -5.86
CA GLN A 74 -2.53 0.78 -6.35
C GLN A 74 -3.45 2.01 -6.37
N VAL A 75 -3.04 3.18 -5.86
CA VAL A 75 -3.91 4.37 -5.77
C VAL A 75 -3.47 5.51 -6.70
N ASP A 76 -4.40 6.38 -7.08
CA ASP A 76 -4.02 7.69 -7.61
C ASP A 76 -3.55 8.55 -6.42
N ARG A 77 -2.24 8.69 -6.26
CA ARG A 77 -1.64 9.39 -5.13
C ARG A 77 -2.15 10.82 -4.96
N ARG A 78 -2.43 11.53 -6.05
CA ARG A 78 -2.90 12.92 -5.99
C ARG A 78 -4.34 12.96 -5.48
N GLN A 79 -5.19 12.09 -6.00
CA GLN A 79 -6.58 12.00 -5.55
C GLN A 79 -6.66 11.50 -4.12
N PHE A 80 -5.88 10.46 -3.77
CA PHE A 80 -5.81 9.92 -2.42
C PHE A 80 -5.40 11.00 -1.42
N TYR A 81 -4.31 11.75 -1.70
CA TYR A 81 -3.88 12.83 -0.84
C TYR A 81 -4.94 13.93 -0.69
N ALA A 82 -5.61 14.30 -1.78
CA ALA A 82 -6.67 15.33 -1.73
C ALA A 82 -7.88 14.89 -0.88
N GLU A 83 -8.14 13.60 -0.78
CA GLU A 83 -9.28 13.02 -0.07
C GLU A 83 -8.97 12.73 1.40
N PHE A 84 -7.79 12.19 1.69
CA PHE A 84 -7.41 11.70 3.02
C PHE A 84 -6.39 12.59 3.75
N GLY A 85 -5.77 13.55 3.07
CA GLY A 85 -4.83 14.51 3.68
C GLY A 85 -3.41 13.97 3.94
N PHE A 86 -3.14 12.72 3.56
CA PHE A 86 -1.85 12.07 3.75
C PHE A 86 -1.51 11.14 2.57
N SER A 87 -0.24 10.77 2.42
CA SER A 87 0.22 9.78 1.45
C SER A 87 0.34 8.40 2.11
N PRO A 88 -0.05 7.30 1.45
CA PRO A 88 0.16 5.95 1.99
C PRO A 88 1.59 5.70 2.48
N ARG A 89 2.59 6.29 1.81
CA ARG A 89 4.01 6.16 2.16
C ARG A 89 4.39 6.82 3.49
N GLU A 90 3.60 7.76 4.01
CA GLU A 90 3.87 8.39 5.31
C GLU A 90 3.83 7.37 6.46
N LEU A 91 3.07 6.27 6.35
CA LEU A 91 3.12 5.17 7.31
C LEU A 91 4.54 4.58 7.41
N ILE A 92 5.24 4.42 6.28
CA ILE A 92 6.63 3.92 6.27
C ILE A 92 7.55 4.96 6.92
N SER A 93 7.35 6.24 6.63
CA SER A 93 8.14 7.33 7.21
C SER A 93 8.05 7.37 8.73
N ILE A 94 6.83 7.31 9.31
CA ILE A 94 6.67 7.27 10.77
C ILE A 94 7.23 5.97 11.36
N GLY A 95 7.10 4.84 10.65
CA GLY A 95 7.70 3.58 11.07
C GLY A 95 9.22 3.65 11.15
N LEU A 96 9.88 4.32 10.21
CA LEU A 96 11.33 4.56 10.27
C LEU A 96 11.70 5.41 11.50
N VAL A 97 10.93 6.44 11.82
CA VAL A 97 11.15 7.22 13.06
C VAL A 97 11.02 6.33 14.28
N TYR A 98 9.98 5.49 14.35
CA TYR A 98 9.80 4.53 15.44
C TYR A 98 10.98 3.57 15.59
N THR A 99 11.60 3.10 14.50
CA THR A 99 12.80 2.27 14.59
C THR A 99 13.97 2.99 15.24
N LEU A 100 14.14 4.28 14.97
CA LEU A 100 15.28 5.08 15.43
C LEU A 100 15.07 5.64 16.85
N ASN A 101 13.84 5.95 17.21
CA ASN A 101 13.47 6.62 18.45
C ASN A 101 12.77 5.69 19.46
N LEU A 102 12.96 4.37 19.34
CA LEU A 102 12.40 3.36 20.25
C LEU A 102 10.88 3.46 20.38
N GLY A 103 10.22 3.75 19.26
CA GLY A 103 8.76 3.90 19.18
C GLY A 103 8.23 5.26 19.63
N VAL A 104 9.07 6.18 20.08
CA VAL A 104 8.66 7.53 20.49
C VAL A 104 8.59 8.45 19.27
N ASP A 105 7.54 9.26 19.22
CA ASP A 105 7.40 10.30 18.20
C ASP A 105 8.43 11.42 18.35
N ASP A 106 8.90 11.96 17.23
CA ASP A 106 9.44 13.33 17.19
C ASP A 106 8.37 14.31 16.67
N ASP A 107 8.71 15.60 16.58
CA ASP A 107 7.76 16.63 16.14
C ASP A 107 7.18 16.35 14.74
N ILE A 108 7.96 15.74 13.85
CA ILE A 108 7.56 15.46 12.47
C ILE A 108 6.67 14.22 12.45
N SER A 109 7.07 13.13 13.11
CA SER A 109 6.27 11.91 13.15
C SER A 109 4.98 12.10 13.92
N ALA A 110 4.96 12.93 14.97
CA ALA A 110 3.73 13.29 15.68
C ALA A 110 2.74 14.02 14.76
N TYR A 111 3.21 14.95 13.93
CA TYR A 111 2.36 15.62 12.96
C TYR A 111 1.82 14.64 11.90
N SER A 112 2.68 13.79 11.34
CA SER A 112 2.27 12.80 10.34
C SER A 112 1.33 11.73 10.92
N ASP A 113 1.57 11.24 12.14
CA ASP A 113 0.69 10.29 12.83
C ASP A 113 -0.71 10.89 13.02
N GLU A 114 -0.79 12.17 13.42
CA GLU A 114 -2.07 12.88 13.53
C GLU A 114 -2.79 13.01 12.17
N GLN A 115 -2.08 13.38 11.09
CA GLN A 115 -2.69 13.46 9.76
C GLN A 115 -3.20 12.09 9.27
N ILE A 116 -2.43 11.03 9.50
CA ILE A 116 -2.83 9.66 9.16
C ILE A 116 -4.08 9.27 9.95
N ARG A 117 -4.08 9.51 11.27
CA ARG A 117 -5.23 9.19 12.13
C ARG A 117 -6.48 9.95 11.70
N GLN A 118 -6.37 11.25 11.44
CA GLN A 118 -7.48 12.08 10.97
C GLN A 118 -8.01 11.57 9.63
N GLY A 119 -7.12 11.33 8.66
CA GLY A 119 -7.48 10.81 7.34
C GLY A 119 -8.18 9.45 7.42
N LEU A 120 -7.70 8.56 8.29
CA LEU A 120 -8.25 7.22 8.46
C LEU A 120 -9.43 7.13 9.44
N GLY A 121 -9.80 8.23 10.10
CA GLY A 121 -10.86 8.28 11.11
C GLY A 121 -10.55 7.45 12.36
N ILE A 122 -9.33 7.55 12.89
CA ILE A 122 -8.84 6.80 14.06
C ILE A 122 -8.83 7.71 15.31
N ASP A 123 -9.67 7.35 16.29
CA ASP A 123 -9.80 8.01 17.59
C ASP A 123 -8.74 7.57 18.61
#